data_AF-A0A5R8KI37-F1
#
_entry.id   AF-A0A5R8KI37-F1
#
_cell.length_a   1.000
_cell.length_b   1.000
_cell.length_c   1.000
_cell.angle_alpha   90.00
_cell.angle_beta   90.00
_cell.angle_gamma   90.00
#
_symmetry.space_group_name_H-M   'P 1'
#
loop_
_entity.id
_entity.type
_entity.pdbx_description
1 polymer ?
#
loop_
_entity_poly.entity_id
_entity_poly.type
_entity_poly.pdbx_seq_one_letter_code
_entity_poly.pdbx_strand_id
1 'polypeptide(L)'
;MLISLVIGICSLVILPLASQEPPTTRESLPQLKQKLRHALFTALLPEKQAQREALYSLEKQLASGGDYREAIHARDQRILLEQEIAQTQQHLLNPPVIAHAAVDLPQSIPLENSVAQLNQLTLDPANNNRLSGWTTTESSATWTLPNLPPGGYEILLRYSLNPSSTPPVIQLKETLYHLPVALESTDNQPTSKKVGTLRISNGSGPLILSPLSISADQQLHIISLTLQPSAL
;
A
#
# COMPACT_ATOMS: atom_id res chain seq x y z
N MET A 1 -47.05 -18.87 -74.44
CA MET A 1 -47.50 -20.22 -74.03
C MET A 1 -46.62 -20.70 -72.88
N LEU A 2 -47.27 -21.06 -71.76
CA LEU A 2 -46.83 -21.88 -70.60
C LEU A 2 -45.43 -21.67 -70.00
N ILE A 3 -45.30 -21.05 -68.82
CA ILE A 3 -45.36 -21.63 -67.45
C ILE A 3 -44.19 -22.59 -67.14
N SER A 4 -43.30 -22.18 -66.23
CA SER A 4 -42.95 -23.00 -65.05
C SER A 4 -42.31 -22.18 -63.94
N LEU A 5 -42.93 -22.36 -62.79
CA LEU A 5 -42.71 -21.83 -61.45
C LEU A 5 -41.75 -22.77 -60.72
N VAL A 6 -40.66 -22.27 -60.10
CA VAL A 6 -40.02 -22.97 -58.98
C VAL A 6 -39.72 -21.95 -57.88
N ILE A 7 -40.36 -22.20 -56.75
CA ILE A 7 -40.32 -21.50 -55.48
C ILE A 7 -39.03 -21.90 -54.75
N GLY A 8 -38.26 -20.90 -54.30
CA GLY A 8 -37.04 -21.10 -53.51
C GLY A 8 -36.98 -20.12 -52.33
N ILE A 9 -37.80 -20.42 -51.31
CA ILE A 9 -37.68 -20.12 -49.87
C ILE A 9 -36.61 -19.06 -49.51
N CYS A 10 -37.03 -17.80 -49.36
CA CYS A 10 -36.25 -16.74 -48.73
C CYS A 10 -36.58 -16.71 -47.23
N SER A 11 -35.84 -17.46 -46.42
CA SER A 11 -35.98 -17.41 -44.97
C SER A 11 -35.34 -16.15 -44.42
N LEU A 12 -36.18 -15.31 -43.81
CA LEU A 12 -35.83 -14.26 -42.86
C LEU A 12 -34.78 -14.76 -41.85
N VAL A 13 -33.67 -14.04 -41.72
CA VAL A 13 -32.91 -14.01 -40.46
C VAL A 13 -32.96 -12.58 -39.95
N ILE A 14 -33.82 -12.39 -38.95
CA ILE A 14 -33.88 -11.22 -38.07
C ILE A 14 -32.63 -11.30 -37.17
N LEU A 15 -31.67 -10.39 -37.36
CA LEU A 15 -30.58 -10.18 -36.41
C LEU A 15 -31.05 -9.17 -35.34
N PRO A 16 -30.99 -9.52 -34.05
CA PRO A 16 -31.37 -8.60 -32.99
C PRO A 16 -30.29 -7.53 -32.80
N LEU A 17 -30.71 -6.28 -32.85
CA LEU A 17 -29.92 -5.12 -32.49
C LEU A 17 -29.76 -5.11 -30.97
N ALA A 18 -28.76 -5.85 -30.47
CA ALA A 18 -28.36 -5.77 -29.07
C ALA A 18 -27.61 -4.46 -28.84
N SER A 19 -28.22 -3.57 -28.07
CA SER A 19 -27.62 -2.36 -27.51
C SER A 19 -26.30 -2.70 -26.82
N GLN A 20 -25.18 -2.33 -27.43
CA GLN A 20 -23.91 -2.21 -26.74
C GLN A 20 -23.94 -0.91 -25.92
N GLU A 21 -24.26 -1.02 -24.64
CA GLU A 21 -23.79 -0.02 -23.66
C GLU A 21 -22.26 -0.03 -23.69
N PRO A 22 -21.59 1.14 -23.83
CA PRO A 22 -20.13 1.17 -23.76
C PRO A 22 -19.70 0.81 -22.33
N PRO A 23 -18.69 -0.07 -22.14
CA PRO A 23 -18.14 -0.31 -20.83
C PRO A 23 -17.52 0.99 -20.33
N THR A 24 -18.16 1.64 -19.35
CA THR A 24 -17.51 2.70 -18.56
C THR A 24 -16.42 2.04 -17.74
N THR A 25 -15.25 1.90 -18.36
CA THR A 25 -14.04 1.41 -17.70
C THR A 25 -13.66 2.48 -16.69
N ARG A 26 -14.12 2.35 -15.44
CA ARG A 26 -13.70 3.22 -14.34
C ARG A 26 -12.19 3.10 -14.24
N GLU A 27 -11.47 4.13 -14.65
CA GLU A 27 -10.02 4.15 -14.58
C GLU A 27 -9.58 3.90 -13.14
N SER A 28 -8.69 2.93 -12.95
CA SER A 28 -8.23 2.58 -11.61
C SER A 28 -7.42 3.74 -11.02
N LEU A 29 -7.53 3.99 -9.72
CA LEU A 29 -6.72 5.00 -9.00
C LEU A 29 -5.21 4.95 -9.34
N PRO A 30 -4.55 3.78 -9.43
CA PRO A 30 -3.15 3.72 -9.88
C PRO A 30 -2.93 4.27 -11.29
N GLN A 31 -3.80 3.94 -12.25
CA GLN A 31 -3.72 4.47 -13.62
C GLN A 31 -3.91 5.99 -13.63
N LEU A 32 -4.85 6.50 -12.83
CA LEU A 32 -5.07 7.94 -12.71
C LEU A 32 -3.84 8.66 -12.12
N LYS A 33 -3.23 8.10 -11.08
CA LYS A 33 -1.98 8.62 -10.50
C LYS A 33 -0.83 8.61 -11.51
N GLN A 34 -0.73 7.57 -12.33
CA GLN A 34 0.28 7.49 -13.39
C GLN A 34 0.07 8.57 -14.44
N LYS A 35 -1.17 8.73 -14.92
CA LYS A 35 -1.53 9.76 -15.90
C LYS A 35 -1.25 11.16 -15.37
N LEU A 36 -1.61 11.43 -14.12
CA LEU A 36 -1.32 12.71 -13.47
C LEU A 36 0.19 12.96 -13.39
N ARG A 37 0.98 11.99 -12.93
CA ARG A 37 2.44 12.11 -12.85
C ARG A 37 3.06 12.38 -14.22
N HIS A 38 2.61 11.64 -15.24
CA HIS A 38 3.08 11.83 -16.60
C HIS A 38 2.73 13.24 -17.12
N ALA A 39 1.48 13.69 -16.92
CA ALA A 39 1.06 15.03 -17.30
C ALA A 39 1.88 16.13 -16.61
N LEU A 40 2.16 15.98 -15.32
CA LEU A 40 2.97 16.94 -14.56
C LEU A 40 4.41 17.02 -15.10
N PHE A 41 5.07 15.88 -15.31
CA PHE A 41 6.44 15.88 -15.83
C PHE A 41 6.52 16.40 -17.25
N THR A 42 5.56 16.08 -18.11
CA THR A 42 5.47 16.61 -19.47
C THR A 42 5.26 18.13 -19.49
N ALA A 43 4.47 18.66 -18.55
CA ALA A 43 4.24 20.11 -18.44
C ALA A 43 5.44 20.86 -17.83
N LEU A 44 6.14 20.28 -16.86
CA LEU A 44 7.24 20.92 -16.13
C LEU A 44 8.55 20.97 -16.93
N LEU A 45 8.78 19.96 -17.79
CA LEU A 45 10.02 19.83 -18.54
C LEU A 45 10.35 21.04 -19.44
N PRO A 46 9.43 21.61 -20.25
CA PRO A 46 9.72 22.80 -21.05
C PRO A 46 10.06 24.02 -20.19
N GLU A 47 9.45 24.18 -19.02
CA GLU A 47 9.74 25.28 -18.09
C GLU A 47 11.18 25.18 -17.55
N LYS A 48 11.59 23.99 -17.08
CA LYS A 48 12.96 23.75 -16.63
C LYS A 48 13.98 23.95 -17.75
N GLN A 49 13.66 23.53 -18.98
CA GLN A 49 14.52 23.77 -20.14
C GLN A 49 14.68 25.27 -20.45
N ALA A 50 13.59 26.04 -20.41
CA ALA A 50 13.66 27.50 -20.60
C ALA A 50 14.51 28.17 -19.51
N GLN A 51 14.37 27.75 -18.25
CA GLN A 51 15.18 28.26 -17.15
C GLN A 51 16.67 27.93 -17.33
N ARG A 52 17.01 26.74 -17.82
CA ARG A 52 18.40 26.37 -18.15
C ARG A 52 19.00 27.30 -19.21
N GLU A 53 18.25 27.58 -20.28
CA GLU A 53 18.70 28.50 -21.34
C GLU A 53 18.88 29.94 -20.84
N ALA A 54 18.01 30.39 -19.94
CA ALA A 54 18.14 31.70 -19.30
C ALA A 54 19.43 31.77 -18.46
N LEU A 55 19.73 30.75 -17.65
CA LEU A 55 20.97 30.67 -16.86
C LEU A 55 22.22 30.62 -17.74
N TYR A 56 22.17 29.91 -18.86
CA TYR A 56 23.27 29.87 -19.82
C TYR A 56 23.53 31.24 -20.46
N SER A 57 22.46 31.97 -20.81
CA SER A 57 22.56 33.32 -21.34
C SER A 57 23.11 34.31 -20.31
N LEU A 58 22.68 34.17 -19.05
CA LEU A 58 23.16 34.97 -17.92
C LEU A 58 24.64 34.70 -17.63
N GLU A 59 25.07 33.43 -17.61
CA GLU A 59 26.47 33.02 -17.46
C GLU A 59 27.37 33.73 -18.48
N LYS A 60 26.96 33.74 -19.75
CA LYS A 60 27.70 34.44 -20.83
C LYS A 60 27.75 35.95 -20.63
N GLN A 61 26.64 36.57 -20.25
CA GLN A 61 26.58 38.01 -20.01
C GLN A 61 27.51 38.42 -18.87
N LEU A 62 27.45 37.73 -17.74
CA LEU A 62 28.30 38.01 -16.57
C LEU A 62 29.79 37.78 -16.86
N ALA A 63 30.12 36.68 -17.57
CA ALA A 63 31.49 36.42 -17.98
C ALA A 63 32.03 37.50 -18.94
N SER A 64 31.19 38.02 -19.85
CA SER A 64 31.57 39.12 -20.74
C SER A 64 31.73 40.47 -20.02
N GLY A 65 31.00 40.66 -18.92
CA GLY A 65 31.12 41.83 -18.03
C GLY A 65 32.30 41.78 -17.06
N GLY A 66 33.03 40.67 -17.00
CA GLY A 66 34.15 40.46 -16.07
C GLY A 66 33.73 39.99 -14.68
N ASP A 67 32.44 39.76 -14.43
CA ASP A 67 31.90 39.28 -13.16
C ASP A 67 31.94 37.75 -13.07
N TYR A 68 33.16 37.21 -13.03
CA TYR A 68 33.39 35.76 -13.04
C TYR A 68 32.78 35.04 -11.83
N ARG A 69 32.66 35.71 -10.68
CA ARG A 69 32.09 35.09 -9.47
C ARG A 69 30.62 34.74 -9.67
N GLU A 70 29.84 35.68 -10.19
CA GLU A 70 28.41 35.47 -10.45
C GLU A 70 28.19 34.56 -11.66
N ALA A 71 29.09 34.59 -12.65
CA ALA A 71 29.06 33.64 -13.76
C ALA A 71 29.26 32.18 -13.29
N ILE A 72 30.17 31.95 -12.34
CA ILE A 72 30.36 30.62 -11.73
C ILE A 72 29.09 30.18 -10.99
N HIS A 73 28.46 31.09 -10.24
CA HIS A 73 27.21 30.78 -9.54
C HIS A 73 26.08 30.40 -10.52
N ALA A 74 25.91 31.16 -11.61
CA ALA A 74 24.92 30.85 -12.65
C ALA A 74 25.21 29.49 -13.32
N ARG A 75 26.47 29.15 -13.55
CA ARG A 75 26.90 27.85 -14.06
C ARG A 75 26.55 26.72 -13.09
N ASP A 76 26.83 26.87 -11.80
CA ASP A 76 26.54 25.84 -10.80
C ASP A 76 25.03 25.58 -10.71
N GLN A 77 24.22 26.63 -10.72
CA GLN A 77 22.77 26.52 -10.79
C GLN A 77 22.29 25.82 -12.07
N ARG A 78 22.91 26.11 -13.22
CA ARG A 78 22.60 25.44 -14.48
C ARG A 78 22.90 23.95 -14.42
N ILE A 79 24.04 23.56 -13.84
CA ILE A 79 24.44 22.14 -13.70
C ILE A 79 23.43 21.40 -12.81
N LEU A 80 23.02 21.99 -11.68
CA LEU A 80 21.98 21.40 -10.82
C LEU A 80 20.67 21.22 -11.58
N LEU A 81 20.25 22.23 -12.32
CA LEU A 81 19.02 22.17 -13.12
C LEU A 81 19.11 21.13 -14.26
N GLU A 82 20.26 20.96 -14.89
CA GLU A 82 20.50 19.91 -15.89
C GLU A 82 20.34 18.50 -15.30
N GLN A 83 20.81 18.28 -14.07
CA GLN A 83 20.61 17.01 -13.36
C GLN A 83 19.13 16.75 -13.07
N GLU A 84 18.38 17.77 -12.62
CA GLU A 84 16.94 17.64 -12.39
C GLU A 84 16.15 17.37 -13.68
N ILE A 85 16.54 18.00 -14.79
CA ILE A 85 15.95 17.73 -16.12
C ILE A 85 16.22 16.28 -16.51
N ALA A 86 17.46 15.79 -16.34
CA ALA A 86 17.82 14.41 -16.65
C ALA A 86 17.02 13.41 -15.81
N GLN A 87 16.84 13.66 -14.51
CA GLN A 87 16.00 12.84 -13.64
C GLN A 87 14.53 12.84 -14.10
N THR A 88 13.99 14.02 -14.44
CA THR A 88 12.61 14.16 -14.94
C THR A 88 12.42 13.39 -16.25
N GLN A 89 13.38 13.49 -17.18
CA GLN A 89 13.39 12.73 -18.43
C GLN A 89 13.47 11.23 -18.18
N GLN A 90 14.31 10.80 -17.25
CA GLN A 90 14.42 9.40 -16.86
C GLN A 90 13.09 8.88 -16.29
N HIS A 91 12.37 9.66 -15.48
CA HIS A 91 11.05 9.30 -14.98
C HIS A 91 9.96 9.23 -16.06
N LEU A 92 10.10 9.97 -17.16
CA LEU A 92 9.21 9.88 -18.31
C LEU A 92 9.49 8.63 -19.17
N LEU A 93 10.76 8.31 -19.39
CA LEU A 93 11.21 7.15 -20.18
C LEU A 93 10.98 5.83 -19.45
N ASN A 94 11.33 5.81 -18.17
CA ASN A 94 11.16 4.69 -17.27
C ASN A 94 10.18 5.12 -16.17
N PRO A 95 8.87 5.24 -16.47
CA PRO A 95 7.90 5.47 -15.42
C PRO A 95 8.08 4.33 -14.41
N PRO A 96 8.12 4.63 -13.09
CA PRO A 96 8.16 3.57 -12.10
C PRO A 96 7.01 2.62 -12.43
N VAL A 97 7.34 1.37 -12.70
CA VAL A 97 6.35 0.34 -12.99
C VAL A 97 5.41 0.36 -11.80
N ILE A 98 4.22 0.93 -11.99
CA ILE A 98 3.13 0.63 -11.11
C ILE A 98 2.89 -0.84 -11.43
N ALA A 99 3.36 -1.70 -10.52
CA ALA A 99 3.02 -3.10 -10.59
C ALA A 99 1.50 -3.12 -10.75
N HIS A 100 1.05 -3.49 -11.95
CA HIS A 100 -0.32 -3.96 -12.19
C HIS A 100 -0.46 -5.37 -11.62
N ALA A 101 0.38 -5.72 -10.65
CA ALA A 101 -0.04 -6.61 -9.64
C ALA A 101 -1.15 -5.83 -8.89
N ALA A 102 -2.46 -6.12 -9.01
CA ALA A 102 -2.98 -7.46 -8.79
C ALA A 102 -1.89 -8.33 -8.19
N VAL A 103 -1.28 -7.85 -7.08
CA VAL A 103 -0.56 -8.76 -6.24
C VAL A 103 -1.72 -9.66 -5.90
N ASP A 104 -1.70 -10.87 -6.45
CA ASP A 104 -2.47 -11.99 -5.94
C ASP A 104 -1.93 -12.14 -4.52
N LEU A 105 -2.28 -11.17 -3.67
CA LEU A 105 -1.99 -11.18 -2.27
C LEU A 105 -2.74 -12.43 -1.87
N PRO A 106 -2.05 -13.40 -1.26
CA PRO A 106 -2.77 -14.49 -0.65
C PRO A 106 -3.87 -13.84 0.19
N GLN A 107 -5.10 -14.33 0.07
CA GLN A 107 -6.26 -13.73 0.74
C GLN A 107 -6.09 -13.63 2.27
N SER A 108 -5.05 -14.27 2.80
CA SER A 108 -4.56 -14.19 4.16
C SER A 108 -3.03 -14.13 4.13
N ILE A 109 -2.46 -13.08 4.72
CA ILE A 109 -1.03 -12.90 4.96
C ILE A 109 -0.79 -13.21 6.44
N PRO A 110 -0.36 -14.44 6.80
CA PRO A 110 -0.05 -14.77 8.17
C PRO A 110 1.25 -14.08 8.60
N LEU A 111 1.25 -13.52 9.81
CA LEU A 111 2.45 -13.03 10.47
C LEU A 111 2.92 -14.09 11.46
N GLU A 112 4.07 -14.70 11.18
CA GLU A 112 4.58 -15.75 12.05
C GLU A 112 5.12 -15.18 13.36
N ASN A 113 4.72 -15.77 14.49
CA ASN A 113 5.22 -15.36 15.80
C ASN A 113 6.70 -15.70 16.00
N SER A 114 7.24 -16.66 15.24
CA SER A 114 8.64 -17.11 15.26
C SER A 114 9.62 -16.03 14.81
N VAL A 115 9.20 -15.16 13.88
CA VAL A 115 10.02 -14.05 13.33
C VAL A 115 9.76 -12.72 14.03
N ALA A 116 8.85 -12.70 15.00
CA ALA A 116 8.53 -11.50 15.76
C ALA A 116 9.70 -11.12 16.68
N GLN A 117 10.02 -9.83 16.75
CA GLN A 117 10.87 -9.29 17.79
C GLN A 117 10.03 -9.12 19.06
N LEU A 118 10.38 -9.85 20.11
CA LEU A 118 9.63 -9.91 21.36
C LEU A 118 10.27 -9.02 22.42
N ASN A 119 9.45 -8.20 23.08
CA ASN A 119 9.82 -7.43 24.25
C ASN A 119 8.99 -7.90 25.45
N GLN A 120 9.63 -8.46 26.47
CA GLN A 120 8.98 -8.99 27.68
C GLN A 120 7.92 -10.09 27.42
N LEU A 121 7.96 -10.74 26.25
CA LEU A 121 7.07 -11.84 25.89
C LEU A 121 7.84 -13.14 25.70
N THR A 122 7.15 -14.26 25.90
CA THR A 122 7.71 -15.60 25.74
C THR A 122 7.00 -16.32 24.61
N LEU A 123 7.78 -16.89 23.69
CA LEU A 123 7.30 -17.79 22.64
C LEU A 123 7.23 -19.23 23.20
N ASP A 124 6.06 -19.86 23.08
CA ASP A 124 5.87 -21.25 23.49
C ASP A 124 5.82 -22.17 22.25
N PRO A 125 6.93 -22.84 21.90
CA PRO A 125 7.03 -23.67 20.70
C PRO A 125 6.20 -24.94 20.78
N ALA A 126 5.86 -25.42 21.98
CA ALA A 126 5.05 -26.63 22.16
C ALA A 126 3.57 -26.38 21.79
N ASN A 127 3.13 -25.13 21.77
CA ASN A 127 1.73 -24.74 21.57
C ASN A 127 1.57 -23.81 20.35
N ASN A 128 1.99 -24.29 19.17
CA ASN A 128 1.90 -23.56 17.89
C ASN A 128 2.56 -22.18 17.92
N ASN A 129 3.71 -22.05 18.57
CA ASN A 129 4.44 -20.78 18.66
C ASN A 129 3.56 -19.64 19.23
N ARG A 130 2.70 -19.94 20.22
CA ARG A 130 1.87 -18.90 20.86
C ARG A 130 2.74 -17.93 21.66
N LEU A 131 2.36 -16.66 21.64
CA LEU A 131 2.96 -15.60 22.45
C LEU A 131 2.23 -15.50 23.80
N SER A 132 3.01 -15.53 24.88
CA SER A 132 2.53 -15.47 26.26
C SER A 132 3.33 -14.43 27.05
N GLY A 133 2.91 -14.15 28.29
CA GLY A 133 3.61 -13.21 29.18
C GLY A 133 3.12 -11.76 29.06
N TRP A 134 1.96 -11.53 28.43
CA TRP A 134 1.32 -10.23 28.35
C TRP A 134 0.86 -9.76 29.74
N THR A 135 1.76 -9.15 30.51
CA THR A 135 1.53 -8.76 31.91
C THR A 135 1.66 -7.26 32.13
N THR A 136 2.35 -6.57 31.23
CA THR A 136 2.61 -5.12 31.29
C THR A 136 2.21 -4.46 29.98
N THR A 137 1.93 -3.16 30.01
CA THR A 137 1.70 -2.35 28.81
C THR A 137 2.97 -2.09 28.00
N GLU A 138 4.14 -2.40 28.56
CA GLU A 138 5.44 -2.33 27.87
C GLU A 138 5.74 -3.58 27.04
N SER A 139 5.05 -4.69 27.33
CA SER A 139 5.16 -5.94 26.59
C SER A 139 4.74 -5.74 25.14
N SER A 140 5.53 -6.21 24.19
CA SER A 140 5.20 -6.05 22.77
C SER A 140 5.77 -7.14 21.88
N ALA A 141 5.07 -7.38 20.77
CA ALA A 141 5.55 -8.19 19.66
C ALA A 141 5.61 -7.32 18.40
N THR A 142 6.75 -7.32 17.71
CA THR A 142 6.97 -6.50 16.52
C THR A 142 7.29 -7.37 15.32
N TRP A 143 6.55 -7.18 14.23
CA TRP A 143 6.79 -7.83 12.94
C TRP A 143 7.26 -6.81 11.92
N THR A 144 8.15 -7.22 11.02
CA THR A 144 8.43 -6.43 9.80
C THR A 144 7.44 -6.86 8.73
N LEU A 145 6.71 -5.91 8.15
CA LEU A 145 5.72 -6.22 7.11
C LEU A 145 6.40 -6.68 5.80
N PRO A 146 5.82 -7.65 5.07
CA PRO A 146 6.45 -8.26 3.89
C PRO A 146 6.26 -7.44 2.61
N ASN A 147 6.64 -6.16 2.63
CA ASN A 147 6.49 -5.20 1.54
C ASN A 147 5.06 -5.11 0.97
N LEU A 148 4.06 -4.99 1.86
CA LEU A 148 2.65 -4.91 1.50
C LEU A 148 2.31 -3.61 0.76
N PRO A 149 1.40 -3.63 -0.23
CA PRO A 149 0.93 -2.40 -0.84
C PRO A 149 0.17 -1.54 0.20
N PRO A 150 0.31 -0.20 0.16
CA PRO A 150 -0.44 0.67 1.04
C PRO A 150 -1.95 0.49 0.85
N GLY A 151 -2.70 0.33 1.94
CA GLY A 151 -4.13 0.00 1.87
C GLY A 151 -4.75 -0.33 3.22
N GLY A 152 -6.04 -0.69 3.22
CA GLY A 152 -6.74 -1.21 4.38
C GLY A 152 -6.58 -2.73 4.47
N TYR A 153 -6.24 -3.24 5.65
CA TYR A 153 -6.10 -4.66 5.92
C TYR A 153 -6.99 -5.05 7.09
N GLU A 154 -7.91 -5.98 6.87
CA GLU A 154 -8.69 -6.61 7.94
C GLU A 154 -7.77 -7.51 8.76
N ILE A 155 -7.83 -7.35 10.07
CA ILE A 155 -7.00 -8.09 11.01
C ILE A 155 -7.82 -9.25 11.57
N LEU A 156 -7.31 -10.47 11.40
CA LEU A 156 -7.80 -11.64 12.12
C LEU A 156 -6.80 -12.01 13.19
N LEU A 157 -7.29 -12.01 14.42
CA LEU A 157 -6.53 -12.38 15.59
C LEU A 157 -7.06 -13.70 16.14
N ARG A 158 -6.17 -14.67 16.30
CA ARG A 158 -6.46 -15.90 17.05
C ARG A 158 -5.80 -15.81 18.41
N TYR A 159 -6.61 -15.87 19.47
CA TYR A 159 -6.12 -15.71 20.84
C TYR A 159 -6.88 -16.64 21.79
N SER A 160 -6.34 -16.83 22.99
CA SER A 160 -7.06 -17.39 24.13
C SER A 160 -6.85 -16.51 25.35
N LEU A 161 -7.91 -16.32 26.12
CA LEU A 161 -7.90 -15.47 27.30
C LEU A 161 -8.67 -16.15 28.43
N ASN A 162 -8.12 -16.07 29.64
CA ASN A 162 -8.79 -16.56 30.85
C ASN A 162 -10.00 -15.68 31.23
N PRO A 163 -11.00 -16.23 31.94
CA PRO A 163 -12.11 -15.45 32.47
C PRO A 163 -11.60 -14.31 33.35
N SER A 164 -12.02 -13.09 33.03
CA SER A 164 -11.64 -11.87 33.74
C SER A 164 -12.83 -10.93 33.86
N SER A 165 -12.89 -10.20 34.97
CA SER A 165 -13.89 -9.15 35.22
C SER A 165 -13.69 -7.92 34.33
N THR A 166 -12.47 -7.69 33.86
CA THR A 166 -12.12 -6.59 32.96
C THR A 166 -11.54 -7.13 31.65
N PRO A 167 -12.09 -6.77 30.48
CA PRO A 167 -11.52 -7.20 29.21
C PRO A 167 -10.21 -6.42 28.94
N PRO A 168 -9.10 -7.10 28.62
CA PRO A 168 -7.88 -6.42 28.20
C PRO A 168 -8.10 -5.72 26.86
N VAL A 169 -7.45 -4.56 26.70
CA VAL A 169 -7.40 -3.83 25.44
C VAL A 169 -5.99 -3.94 24.90
N ILE A 170 -5.84 -4.47 23.70
CA ILE A 170 -4.58 -4.48 22.96
C ILE A 170 -4.62 -3.41 21.86
N GLN A 171 -3.46 -3.08 21.33
CA GLN A 171 -3.31 -2.12 20.25
C GLN A 171 -2.40 -2.72 19.18
N LEU A 172 -2.88 -2.71 17.94
CA LEU A 172 -2.00 -2.87 16.78
C LEU A 172 -1.59 -1.49 16.30
N LYS A 173 -0.30 -1.28 16.07
CA LYS A 173 0.26 -0.01 15.63
C LYS A 173 1.21 -0.23 14.45
N GLU A 174 0.95 0.50 13.38
CA GLU A 174 1.91 0.75 12.31
C GLU A 174 2.52 2.15 12.53
N THR A 175 3.51 2.52 11.72
CA THR A 175 4.14 3.85 11.71
C THR A 175 3.18 5.03 11.94
N LEU A 176 2.06 5.08 11.22
CA LEU A 176 1.13 6.23 11.22
C LEU A 176 -0.24 5.90 11.81
N TYR A 177 -0.65 4.64 11.78
CA TYR A 177 -2.01 4.23 12.17
C TYR A 177 -1.99 3.25 13.33
N HIS A 178 -3.06 3.27 14.12
CA HIS A 178 -3.24 2.32 15.20
C HIS A 178 -4.69 1.87 15.32
N LEU A 179 -4.88 0.66 15.82
CA LEU A 179 -6.16 0.01 16.03
C LEU A 179 -6.22 -0.55 17.45
N PRO A 180 -6.96 0.09 18.38
CA PRO A 180 -7.26 -0.49 19.68
C PRO A 180 -8.32 -1.59 19.54
N VAL A 181 -8.16 -2.68 20.29
CA VAL A 181 -9.01 -3.87 20.24
C VAL A 181 -9.29 -4.35 21.66
N ALA A 182 -10.55 -4.33 22.08
CA ALA A 182 -10.99 -4.96 23.32
C ALA A 182 -11.19 -6.47 23.10
N LEU A 183 -10.55 -7.29 23.93
CA LEU A 183 -10.64 -8.74 23.87
C LEU A 183 -11.69 -9.26 24.85
N GLU A 184 -12.56 -10.12 24.37
CA GLU A 184 -13.52 -10.85 25.21
C GLU A 184 -12.85 -12.11 25.78
N SER A 185 -13.27 -12.53 26.98
CA SER A 185 -12.88 -13.83 27.54
C SER A 185 -13.22 -14.94 26.57
N THR A 186 -12.32 -15.92 26.46
CA THR A 186 -12.56 -17.12 25.64
C THR A 186 -12.54 -18.39 26.49
N ASP A 187 -12.62 -18.26 27.81
CA ASP A 187 -12.56 -19.37 28.77
C ASP A 187 -11.35 -20.29 28.53
N ASN A 188 -10.19 -19.67 28.23
CA ASN A 188 -8.93 -20.31 27.84
C ASN A 188 -8.99 -21.16 26.56
N GLN A 189 -10.05 -21.06 25.75
CA GLN A 189 -10.13 -21.72 24.45
C GLN A 189 -9.62 -20.82 23.32
N PRO A 190 -8.81 -21.34 22.38
CA PRO A 190 -8.42 -20.61 21.18
C PRO A 190 -9.62 -20.19 20.34
N THR A 191 -9.78 -18.88 20.12
CA THR A 191 -10.85 -18.33 19.27
C THR A 191 -10.26 -17.35 18.25
N SER A 192 -10.79 -17.38 17.02
CA SER A 192 -10.42 -16.45 15.95
C SER A 192 -11.46 -15.34 15.86
N LYS A 193 -11.04 -14.08 15.96
CA LYS A 193 -11.90 -12.90 15.89
C LYS A 193 -11.38 -11.94 14.82
N LYS A 194 -12.30 -11.40 14.01
CA LYS A 194 -12.05 -10.23 13.16
C LYS A 194 -12.08 -9.00 14.05
N VAL A 195 -10.95 -8.32 14.20
CA VAL A 195 -10.81 -7.24 15.20
C VAL A 195 -10.98 -5.85 14.59
N GLY A 196 -10.92 -5.73 13.27
CA GLY A 196 -11.14 -4.49 12.53
C GLY A 196 -10.17 -4.32 11.37
N THR A 197 -10.22 -3.15 10.74
CA THR A 197 -9.37 -2.82 9.59
C THR A 197 -8.29 -1.82 10.00
N LEU A 198 -7.03 -2.20 9.84
CA LEU A 198 -5.87 -1.33 10.04
C LEU A 198 -5.40 -0.80 8.68
N ARG A 199 -5.12 0.49 8.61
CA ARG A 199 -4.50 1.09 7.42
C ARG A 199 -2.99 0.93 7.49
N ILE A 200 -2.40 0.42 6.42
CA ILE A 200 -0.95 0.28 6.26
C ILE A 200 -0.49 1.36 5.29
N SER A 201 0.34 2.30 5.76
CA SER A 201 0.99 3.30 4.91
C SER A 201 2.30 2.81 4.32
N ASN A 202 3.11 2.12 5.11
CA ASN A 202 4.36 1.55 4.68
C ASN A 202 4.36 0.04 4.93
N GLY A 203 4.13 -0.75 3.88
CA GLY A 203 4.11 -2.21 4.03
C GLY A 203 5.47 -2.87 4.19
N SER A 204 6.56 -2.10 4.33
CA SER A 204 7.87 -2.59 4.79
C SER A 204 8.20 -2.13 6.23
N GLY A 205 7.29 -1.37 6.85
CA GLY A 205 7.47 -0.83 8.19
C GLY A 205 7.19 -1.87 9.30
N PRO A 206 7.46 -1.49 10.56
CA PRO A 206 7.13 -2.32 11.70
C PRO A 206 5.63 -2.30 11.99
N LEU A 207 5.08 -3.48 12.30
CA LEU A 207 3.77 -3.65 12.92
C LEU A 207 3.98 -4.12 14.35
N ILE A 208 3.49 -3.34 15.32
CA ILE A 208 3.67 -3.57 16.74
C ILE A 208 2.33 -3.96 17.36
N LEU A 209 2.31 -5.04 18.12
CA LEU A 209 1.19 -5.42 18.99
C LEU A 209 1.60 -5.20 20.44
N SER A 210 0.84 -4.40 21.18
CA SER A 210 1.10 -4.10 22.60
C SER A 210 -0.20 -3.98 23.40
N PRO A 211 -0.24 -4.30 24.70
CA PRO A 211 -1.40 -4.02 25.54
C PRO A 211 -1.54 -2.52 25.82
N LEU A 212 -2.74 -1.99 25.64
CA LEU A 212 -3.13 -0.67 26.14
C LEU A 212 -3.61 -0.77 27.59
N SER A 213 -4.31 -1.85 27.93
CA SER A 213 -4.70 -2.19 29.29
C SER A 213 -4.69 -3.71 29.47
N ILE A 214 -4.00 -4.19 30.49
CA ILE A 214 -3.94 -5.59 30.87
C ILE A 214 -3.66 -5.68 32.36
N SER A 215 -4.24 -6.68 33.03
CA SER A 215 -3.96 -6.96 34.44
C SER A 215 -2.96 -8.11 34.54
N ALA A 216 -2.11 -8.12 35.56
CA ALA A 216 -1.10 -9.17 35.75
C ALA A 216 -1.72 -10.58 35.91
N ASP A 217 -2.95 -10.66 36.40
CA ASP A 217 -3.69 -11.93 36.60
C ASP A 217 -4.33 -12.46 35.29
N GLN A 218 -4.25 -11.71 34.19
CA GLN A 218 -4.81 -12.11 32.91
C GLN A 218 -3.80 -12.92 32.09
N GLN A 219 -4.17 -14.16 31.79
CA GLN A 219 -3.40 -15.06 30.94
C GLN A 219 -3.88 -14.90 29.50
N LEU A 220 -3.37 -13.87 28.84
CA LEU A 220 -3.54 -13.70 27.40
C LEU A 220 -2.51 -14.55 26.65
N HIS A 221 -2.98 -15.28 25.65
CA HIS A 221 -2.13 -15.94 24.67
C HIS A 221 -2.52 -15.52 23.26
N ILE A 222 -1.57 -15.03 22.48
CA ILE A 222 -1.76 -14.72 21.06
C ILE A 222 -1.20 -15.87 20.24
N ILE A 223 -2.07 -16.51 19.45
CA ILE A 223 -1.75 -17.74 18.73
C ILE A 223 -1.35 -17.42 17.30
N SER A 224 -2.11 -16.57 16.61
CA SER A 224 -1.76 -16.13 15.27
C SER A 224 -2.35 -14.76 14.96
N LEU A 225 -1.63 -14.01 14.13
CA LEU A 225 -2.06 -12.74 13.57
C LEU A 225 -2.06 -12.84 12.05
N THR A 226 -3.17 -12.48 11.42
CA THR A 226 -3.33 -12.57 9.97
C THR A 226 -3.87 -11.26 9.42
N LEU A 227 -3.30 -10.81 8.30
CA LEU A 227 -3.76 -9.64 7.55
C LEU A 227 -4.51 -10.11 6.30
N GLN A 228 -5.72 -9.59 6.07
CA GLN A 228 -6.45 -9.81 4.82
C GLN A 228 -6.63 -8.47 4.10
N PRO A 229 -6.35 -8.39 2.78
CA PRO A 229 -6.65 -7.17 2.02
C PRO A 229 -8.14 -6.85 2.12
N SER A 230 -8.46 -5.65 2.61
CA SER A 230 -9.84 -5.16 2.70
C SER A 230 -10.07 -4.17 1.56
N ALA A 231 -11.08 -4.43 0.73
CA ALA A 231 -11.56 -3.43 -0.23
C ALA A 231 -12.33 -2.35 0.55
N LEU A 232 -11.62 -1.29 0.95
CA LEU A 232 -12.21 -0.03 1.43
C LEU A 232 -12.23 0.99 0.29
#